data_AF-A0A7G2S5I9-F1
#
_entry.id   AF-A0A7G2S5I9-F1
#
_cell.length_a   1.000
_cell.length_b   1.000
_cell.length_c   1.000
_cell.angle_alpha   90.00
_cell.angle_beta   90.00
_cell.angle_gamma   90.00
#
_symmetry.space_group_name_H-M   'P 1'
#
loop_
_entity.id
_entity.type
_entity.pdbx_description
1 polymer ?
#
loop_
_entity_poly.entity_id
_entity_poly.type
_entity_poly.pdbx_seq_one_letter_code
_entity_poly.pdbx_strand_id
1 'polypeptide(L)'
;MERIFTCIRLGAVVLGSALLAACASSYQQGGTSSPAVTTVNGPVTSSTGSEAYQKQVFQARDNKTAACLQTEVSSGKLMYHSLVVPSGSFQVQAEHTVGAWRCIDYGKGGQQVWATLDPNSTGAQGVSTSDEPLGDGLLGIRIHQTEDKHFLKVESLVPLSAAEESGLLQSGDLIVAIGDGKNGEMTPTAGQTLHQLVAQMRGEPGTFARLSIMSPGTAGTRDVVLERREQTSEQLAAIQQQKIDGLALKNNSGQFLSPYTSDGVTAEWVNKTINVSMGKATGSAVGGVAGAYAANKVLENVPFGGMLGGFLGSKAGKAVGGNTALEASGGWDFIRSSSDISFNSMSDMAQWLATTHSTKSNFVDVIKAADKIYPGLQTAVANSAR
;
A
#
# COMPACT_ATOMS: atom_id res chain seq x y z
N MET A 1 43.54 9.49 -27.74
CA MET A 1 42.66 10.66 -27.57
C MET A 1 42.30 10.76 -26.09
N GLU A 2 43.11 11.50 -25.35
CA GLU A 2 42.87 11.83 -23.94
C GLU A 2 41.62 12.72 -23.82
N ARG A 3 40.81 12.49 -22.79
CA ARG A 3 39.77 13.43 -22.38
C ARG A 3 39.97 13.79 -20.91
N ILE A 4 40.46 15.00 -20.74
CA ILE A 4 40.51 15.78 -19.50
C ILE A 4 39.07 16.01 -19.03
N PHE A 5 38.77 15.74 -17.76
CA PHE A 5 37.57 16.26 -17.10
C PHE A 5 37.91 16.90 -15.75
N THR A 6 37.51 18.16 -15.68
CA THR A 6 37.81 19.17 -14.67
C THR A 6 37.04 18.92 -13.37
N CYS A 7 37.73 19.06 -12.24
CA CYS A 7 37.15 19.05 -10.90
C CYS A 7 36.40 20.36 -10.61
N ILE A 8 35.18 20.27 -10.07
CA ILE A 8 34.53 21.38 -9.34
C ILE A 8 34.45 20.99 -7.87
N ARG A 9 35.20 21.71 -7.03
CA ARG A 9 35.06 21.73 -5.57
C ARG A 9 34.08 22.83 -5.19
N LEU A 10 33.15 22.54 -4.29
CA LEU A 10 32.42 23.56 -3.53
C LEU A 10 32.28 23.12 -2.06
N GLY A 11 33.00 23.84 -1.20
CA GLY A 11 32.54 24.32 0.10
C GLY A 11 32.30 23.33 1.24
N ALA A 12 33.25 23.28 2.17
CA ALA A 12 33.07 22.74 3.53
C ALA A 12 32.22 23.68 4.40
N VAL A 13 31.41 23.12 5.31
CA VAL A 13 31.08 23.73 6.61
C VAL A 13 31.27 22.67 7.69
N VAL A 14 32.27 22.90 8.52
CA VAL A 14 32.62 22.18 9.75
C VAL A 14 31.95 22.88 10.92
N LEU A 15 31.47 22.13 11.92
CA LEU A 15 31.31 22.47 13.35
C LEU A 15 30.65 21.23 14.00
N GLY A 16 31.15 20.53 15.01
CA GLY A 16 32.33 20.64 15.85
C GLY A 16 32.17 19.66 17.03
N SER A 17 33.29 19.10 17.47
CA SER A 17 33.57 18.63 18.85
C SER A 17 32.98 17.28 19.32
N ALA A 18 33.83 16.25 19.40
CA ALA A 18 34.41 15.78 20.66
C ALA A 18 35.41 14.62 20.43
N LEU A 19 36.66 14.85 20.86
CA LEU A 19 37.76 13.90 20.98
C LEU A 19 37.53 12.96 22.19
N LEU A 20 37.92 11.68 22.10
CA LEU A 20 38.89 11.03 23.00
C LEU A 20 39.02 9.50 22.78
N ALA A 21 40.26 9.11 22.42
CA ALA A 21 41.07 8.00 22.91
C ALA A 21 40.47 6.58 23.10
N ALA A 22 40.95 5.68 22.23
CA ALA A 22 41.56 4.37 22.49
C ALA A 22 41.24 3.61 23.80
N CYS A 23 40.83 2.36 23.66
CA CYS A 23 41.50 1.20 24.25
C CYS A 23 41.26 -0.03 23.35
N ALA A 24 42.36 -0.62 22.87
CA ALA A 24 42.38 -1.92 22.23
C ALA A 24 42.00 -2.99 23.27
N SER A 25 41.12 -3.93 22.89
CA SER A 25 41.02 -5.21 23.60
C SER A 25 41.30 -6.31 22.59
N SER A 26 42.51 -6.84 22.69
CA SER A 26 42.95 -8.08 22.08
C SER A 26 42.12 -9.24 22.59
N TYR A 27 41.53 -10.02 21.69
CA TYR A 27 41.14 -11.40 21.97
C TYR A 27 41.84 -12.32 20.97
N GLN A 28 42.48 -13.34 21.54
CA GLN A 28 43.36 -14.29 20.90
C GLN A 28 42.64 -15.23 19.94
N GLN A 29 43.42 -15.71 18.98
CA GLN A 29 43.15 -16.76 18.02
C GLN A 29 42.62 -18.05 18.65
N GLY A 30 41.57 -18.60 18.04
CA GLY A 30 41.28 -20.03 18.02
C GLY A 30 41.04 -20.44 16.57
N GLY A 31 41.93 -21.24 16.01
CA GLY A 31 41.86 -21.68 14.62
C GLY A 31 40.94 -22.88 14.42
N THR A 32 40.19 -22.87 13.33
CA THR A 32 39.92 -24.02 12.45
C THR A 32 39.58 -23.50 11.07
N SER A 33 40.23 -24.04 10.06
CA SER A 33 40.00 -23.83 8.64
C SER A 33 38.53 -23.93 8.24
N SER A 34 38.01 -22.91 7.57
CA SER A 34 36.93 -23.07 6.60
C SER A 34 37.21 -22.10 5.45
N PRO A 35 37.34 -22.57 4.19
CA PRO A 35 37.46 -21.65 3.06
C PRO A 35 36.22 -20.76 3.01
N ALA A 36 36.43 -19.48 2.79
CA ALA A 36 35.40 -18.46 2.73
C ALA A 36 34.25 -18.92 1.83
N VAL A 37 33.09 -19.17 2.43
CA VAL A 37 31.86 -19.52 1.73
C VAL A 37 31.42 -18.29 0.95
N THR A 38 31.52 -18.38 -0.38
CA THR A 38 30.97 -17.42 -1.33
C THR A 38 29.50 -17.15 -1.00
N THR A 39 29.17 -15.87 -0.85
CA THR A 39 27.84 -15.37 -0.45
C THR A 39 26.77 -15.76 -1.46
N VAL A 40 25.74 -16.49 -1.01
CA VAL A 40 24.56 -16.86 -1.80
C VAL A 40 23.59 -15.66 -1.79
N ASN A 41 23.26 -15.12 -2.97
CA ASN A 41 22.46 -13.89 -3.13
C ASN A 41 21.17 -14.14 -3.94
N GLY A 42 20.08 -13.46 -3.57
CA GLY A 42 18.78 -13.51 -4.26
C GLY A 42 18.77 -12.74 -5.60
N PRO A 43 17.67 -12.82 -6.39
CA PRO A 43 17.59 -12.20 -7.71
C PRO A 43 17.67 -10.67 -7.64
N VAL A 44 18.45 -10.06 -8.55
CA VAL A 44 18.55 -8.60 -8.66
C VAL A 44 17.41 -8.04 -9.49
N THR A 45 16.65 -7.13 -8.89
CA THR A 45 15.63 -6.34 -9.59
C THR A 45 16.22 -4.99 -10.01
N SER A 46 16.20 -4.70 -11.31
CA SER A 46 16.70 -3.44 -11.87
C SER A 46 15.52 -2.57 -12.34
N SER A 47 15.52 -1.29 -11.96
CA SER A 47 14.44 -0.34 -12.27
C SER A 47 15.00 1.07 -12.50
N THR A 48 14.29 1.89 -13.28
CA THR A 48 14.56 3.33 -13.40
C THR A 48 13.93 4.16 -12.28
N GLY A 49 13.14 3.53 -11.40
CA GLY A 49 12.45 4.13 -10.26
C GLY A 49 12.68 3.37 -8.95
N SER A 50 12.32 3.98 -7.82
CA SER A 50 12.60 3.45 -6.47
C SER A 50 11.53 2.50 -5.92
N GLU A 51 10.42 2.31 -6.64
CA GLU A 51 9.23 1.58 -6.18
C GLU A 51 9.53 0.10 -5.91
N ALA A 52 10.36 -0.52 -6.75
CA ALA A 52 10.79 -1.90 -6.58
C ALA A 52 11.56 -2.10 -5.27
N TYR A 53 12.50 -1.20 -4.97
CA TYR A 53 13.26 -1.22 -3.73
C TYR A 53 12.38 -0.97 -2.51
N GLN A 54 11.42 -0.04 -2.58
CA GLN A 54 10.49 0.22 -1.49
C GLN A 54 9.67 -1.03 -1.12
N LYS A 55 9.18 -1.78 -2.11
CA LYS A 55 8.47 -3.05 -1.89
C LYS A 55 9.36 -4.08 -1.19
N GLN A 56 10.60 -4.23 -1.65
CA GLN A 56 11.58 -5.15 -1.06
C GLN A 56 11.94 -4.79 0.38
N VAL A 57 12.00 -3.49 0.71
CA VAL A 57 12.22 -3.02 2.08
C VAL A 57 11.11 -3.47 3.03
N PHE A 58 9.85 -3.37 2.62
CA PHE A 58 8.73 -3.87 3.43
C PHE A 58 8.80 -5.39 3.62
N GLN A 59 9.07 -6.13 2.55
CA GLN A 59 9.24 -7.58 2.61
C GLN A 59 10.40 -7.98 3.54
N ALA A 60 11.55 -7.30 3.44
CA ALA A 60 12.72 -7.63 4.25
C ALA A 60 12.51 -7.33 5.75
N ARG A 61 11.78 -6.26 6.06
CA ARG A 61 11.40 -5.93 7.44
C ARG A 61 10.52 -7.01 8.06
N ASP A 62 9.52 -7.46 7.32
CA ASP A 62 8.54 -8.43 7.80
C ASP A 62 9.20 -9.82 7.96
N ASN A 63 10.13 -10.17 7.06
CA ASN A 63 10.84 -11.45 7.07
C ASN A 63 12.16 -11.46 7.86
N LYS A 64 12.54 -10.34 8.50
CA LYS A 64 13.81 -10.19 9.24
C LYS A 64 15.05 -10.49 8.38
N THR A 65 15.01 -10.12 7.11
CA THR A 65 16.14 -10.23 6.17
C THR A 65 16.77 -8.85 5.91
N ALA A 66 17.73 -8.76 5.00
CA ALA A 66 18.36 -7.50 4.61
C ALA A 66 17.95 -7.07 3.20
N ALA A 67 17.58 -5.80 3.04
CA ALA A 67 17.30 -5.19 1.74
C ALA A 67 18.50 -4.36 1.29
N CYS A 68 18.98 -4.58 0.07
CA CYS A 68 20.18 -3.98 -0.47
C CYS A 68 19.90 -3.20 -1.76
N LEU A 69 20.54 -2.05 -1.91
CA LEU A 69 20.41 -1.15 -3.06
C LEU A 69 21.77 -0.73 -3.60
N GLN A 70 21.89 -0.72 -4.92
CA GLN A 70 22.97 -0.09 -5.65
C GLN A 70 22.39 0.81 -6.75
N THR A 71 23.08 1.89 -7.08
CA THR A 71 22.69 2.78 -8.17
C THR A 71 23.80 2.89 -9.19
N GLU A 72 23.47 2.75 -10.47
CA GLU A 72 24.41 2.90 -11.58
C GLU A 72 23.84 3.90 -12.61
N VAL A 73 24.72 4.62 -13.31
CA VAL A 73 24.29 5.44 -14.46
C VAL A 73 24.55 4.66 -15.73
N SER A 74 23.49 4.17 -16.37
CA SER A 74 23.57 3.48 -17.65
C SER A 74 22.93 4.32 -18.74
N SER A 75 23.68 4.61 -19.81
CA SER A 75 23.21 5.41 -20.95
C SER A 75 22.62 6.78 -20.58
N GLY A 76 23.20 7.44 -19.58
CA GLY A 76 22.78 8.76 -19.10
C GLY A 76 21.50 8.75 -18.22
N LYS A 77 20.98 7.58 -17.87
CA LYS A 77 19.85 7.40 -16.95
C LYS A 77 20.31 6.71 -15.67
N LEU A 78 19.74 7.12 -14.54
CA LEU A 78 19.99 6.49 -13.24
C LEU A 78 19.20 5.17 -13.17
N MET A 79 19.90 4.08 -12.89
CA MET A 79 19.36 2.74 -12.69
C MET A 79 19.51 2.34 -11.21
N TYR A 80 18.45 1.78 -10.65
CA TYR A 80 18.41 1.24 -9.31
C TYR A 80 18.44 -0.29 -9.40
N HIS A 81 19.44 -0.91 -8.78
CA HIS A 81 19.56 -2.35 -8.63
C HIS A 81 19.26 -2.70 -7.18
N SER A 82 18.31 -3.60 -6.95
CA SER A 82 17.81 -3.91 -5.61
C SER A 82 17.61 -5.42 -5.43
N LEU A 83 17.94 -5.93 -4.25
CA LEU A 83 17.81 -7.35 -3.92
C LEU A 83 17.56 -7.55 -2.42
N VAL A 84 17.02 -8.70 -2.06
CA VAL A 84 16.85 -9.14 -0.67
C VAL A 84 17.78 -10.32 -0.40
N VAL A 85 18.53 -10.26 0.70
CA VAL A 85 19.45 -11.32 1.14
C VAL A 85 19.17 -11.71 2.59
N PRO A 86 19.43 -12.97 2.98
CA PRO A 86 19.33 -13.37 4.38
C PRO A 86 20.15 -12.47 5.32
N SER A 87 19.66 -12.24 6.54
CA SER A 87 20.40 -11.45 7.53
C SER A 87 21.74 -12.11 7.85
N GLY A 88 22.82 -11.33 7.86
CA GLY A 88 24.17 -11.83 8.13
C GLY A 88 24.81 -12.71 7.05
N SER A 89 24.21 -12.86 5.85
CA SER A 89 24.78 -13.67 4.77
C SER A 89 25.77 -12.94 3.86
N PHE A 90 26.17 -11.72 4.22
CA PHE A 90 27.03 -10.85 3.40
C PHE A 90 28.13 -10.20 4.25
N GLN A 91 29.24 -9.85 3.61
CA GLN A 91 30.38 -9.22 4.28
C GLN A 91 30.14 -7.71 4.42
N VAL A 92 30.10 -7.24 5.67
CA VAL A 92 29.97 -5.81 5.99
C VAL A 92 31.30 -5.10 5.76
N GLN A 93 31.25 -3.98 5.06
CA GLN A 93 32.39 -3.11 4.81
C GLN A 93 32.34 -1.88 5.73
N ALA A 94 33.52 -1.46 6.20
CA ALA A 94 33.67 -0.30 7.06
C ALA A 94 33.58 1.04 6.29
N GLU A 95 33.82 1.02 4.97
CA GLU A 95 33.90 2.22 4.14
C GLU A 95 33.10 2.08 2.84
N HIS A 96 32.68 3.22 2.29
CA HIS A 96 31.95 3.30 1.02
C HIS A 96 32.92 3.15 -0.17
N THR A 97 33.05 1.93 -0.71
CA THR A 97 33.81 1.69 -1.94
C THR A 97 32.94 1.78 -3.18
N VAL A 98 33.55 2.13 -4.32
CA VAL A 98 32.87 2.11 -5.62
C VAL A 98 32.33 0.71 -5.90
N GLY A 99 31.02 0.59 -6.16
CA GLY A 99 30.36 -0.71 -6.37
C GLY A 99 29.84 -1.40 -5.10
N ALA A 100 29.96 -0.78 -3.91
CA ALA A 100 29.34 -1.31 -2.71
C ALA A 100 27.81 -1.18 -2.75
N TRP A 101 27.13 -2.16 -2.15
CA TRP A 101 25.69 -2.16 -1.93
C TRP A 101 25.37 -1.52 -0.60
N ARG A 102 24.34 -0.68 -0.57
CA ARG A 102 23.78 -0.14 0.67
C ARG A 102 22.72 -1.09 1.18
N CYS A 103 22.92 -1.68 2.34
CA CYS A 103 21.99 -2.65 2.92
C CYS A 103 21.39 -2.16 4.24
N ILE A 104 20.13 -2.51 4.48
CA ILE A 104 19.45 -2.37 5.78
C ILE A 104 19.13 -3.78 6.28
N ASP A 105 19.79 -4.20 7.36
CA ASP A 105 19.62 -5.54 7.94
C ASP A 105 18.57 -5.52 9.07
N TYR A 106 17.36 -5.98 8.76
CA TYR A 106 16.26 -6.02 9.73
C TYR A 106 16.36 -7.18 10.73
N GLY A 107 17.15 -8.21 10.44
CA GLY A 107 17.50 -9.27 11.40
C GLY A 107 18.49 -8.79 12.46
N LYS A 108 19.26 -7.73 12.17
CA LYS A 108 20.16 -7.02 13.10
C LYS A 108 19.58 -5.69 13.60
N GLY A 109 18.26 -5.57 13.70
CA GLY A 109 17.61 -4.40 14.27
C GLY A 109 17.53 -3.18 13.34
N GLY A 110 17.65 -3.38 12.03
CA GLY A 110 17.59 -2.31 11.02
C GLY A 110 18.93 -1.61 10.81
N GLN A 111 20.05 -2.26 11.12
CA GLN A 111 21.38 -1.69 10.98
C GLN A 111 21.67 -1.37 9.50
N GLN A 112 22.12 -0.14 9.23
CA GLN A 112 22.59 0.25 7.90
C GLN A 112 24.07 -0.10 7.75
N VAL A 113 24.39 -0.84 6.70
CA VAL A 113 25.74 -1.34 6.43
C VAL A 113 26.05 -1.27 4.93
N TRP A 114 27.32 -1.15 4.60
CA TRP A 114 27.81 -1.34 3.24
C TRP A 114 28.23 -2.79 3.05
N ALA A 115 27.95 -3.37 1.89
CA ALA A 115 28.27 -4.76 1.59
C ALA A 115 28.79 -4.92 0.16
N THR A 116 29.73 -5.84 -0.03
CA THR A 116 30.06 -6.36 -1.35
C THR A 116 29.19 -7.58 -1.63
N LEU A 117 28.35 -7.47 -2.65
CA LEU A 117 27.52 -8.56 -3.14
C LEU A 117 27.94 -8.88 -4.57
N ASP A 118 28.16 -10.16 -4.85
CA ASP A 118 28.27 -10.66 -6.21
C ASP A 118 26.88 -11.17 -6.64
N PRO A 119 26.17 -10.42 -7.52
CA PRO A 119 24.85 -10.84 -7.98
C PRO A 119 24.89 -12.00 -8.97
N ASN A 120 26.08 -12.40 -9.45
CA ASN A 120 26.26 -13.44 -10.46
C ASN A 120 26.79 -14.76 -9.89
N SER A 121 27.12 -14.85 -8.60
CA SER A 121 27.61 -16.08 -7.99
C SER A 121 26.45 -17.01 -7.56
N THR A 122 26.21 -18.07 -8.32
CA THR A 122 25.25 -19.14 -7.99
C THR A 122 25.86 -20.15 -7.01
N GLY A 123 25.38 -20.17 -5.76
CA GLY A 123 25.73 -21.18 -4.76
C GLY A 123 24.52 -22.05 -4.41
N ALA A 124 24.61 -23.35 -4.75
CA ALA A 124 23.55 -24.33 -4.55
C ALA A 124 23.41 -24.80 -3.09
N GLN A 125 22.22 -24.63 -2.52
CA GLN A 125 21.61 -25.56 -1.56
C GLN A 125 20.13 -25.68 -1.93
N GLY A 126 19.70 -26.92 -2.18
CA GLY A 126 18.41 -27.23 -2.76
C GLY A 126 17.25 -26.94 -1.81
N VAL A 127 16.37 -26.05 -2.25
CA VAL A 127 14.94 -26.34 -2.29
C VAL A 127 14.57 -26.21 -3.75
N SER A 128 14.09 -27.30 -4.36
CA SER A 128 13.41 -27.21 -5.65
C SER A 128 12.04 -26.58 -5.41
N THR A 129 12.02 -25.30 -5.08
CA THR A 129 10.97 -24.41 -5.56
C THR A 129 11.45 -24.04 -6.95
N SER A 130 10.67 -24.40 -7.97
CA SER A 130 10.77 -23.73 -9.25
C SER A 130 10.42 -22.26 -9.01
N ASP A 131 11.39 -21.49 -8.50
CA ASP A 131 11.36 -20.02 -8.43
C ASP A 131 11.63 -19.44 -9.83
N GLU A 132 11.01 -20.05 -10.84
CA GLU A 132 10.74 -19.33 -12.08
C GLU A 132 9.79 -18.20 -11.69
N PRO A 133 10.05 -16.95 -12.12
CA PRO A 133 9.15 -15.84 -11.84
C PRO A 133 7.75 -16.26 -12.26
N LEU A 134 6.83 -16.34 -11.30
CA LEU A 134 5.42 -16.62 -11.59
C LEU A 134 4.98 -15.59 -12.63
N GLY A 135 4.69 -16.03 -13.86
CA GLY A 135 4.41 -15.12 -14.96
C GLY A 135 3.35 -14.08 -14.58
N ASP A 136 3.51 -12.86 -15.10
CA ASP A 136 2.70 -11.70 -14.72
C ASP A 136 1.22 -11.82 -15.15
N GLY A 137 0.88 -12.84 -15.92
CA GLY A 137 -0.47 -13.15 -16.36
C GLY A 137 -1.37 -13.64 -15.21
N LEU A 138 -2.48 -12.94 -15.02
CA LEU A 138 -3.49 -13.21 -14.00
C LEU A 138 -4.81 -13.65 -14.64
N LEU A 139 -5.52 -14.56 -13.98
CA LEU A 139 -6.88 -14.96 -14.37
C LEU A 139 -7.96 -13.99 -13.82
N GLY A 140 -7.62 -13.23 -12.76
CA GLY A 140 -8.55 -12.30 -12.12
C GLY A 140 -9.56 -12.95 -11.17
N ILE A 141 -9.13 -13.96 -10.42
CA ILE A 141 -9.98 -14.66 -9.45
C ILE A 141 -9.39 -14.43 -8.04
N ARG A 142 -10.23 -14.04 -7.08
CA ARG A 142 -9.88 -14.10 -5.66
C ARG A 142 -10.30 -15.46 -5.11
N ILE A 143 -9.37 -16.16 -4.47
CA ILE A 143 -9.53 -17.55 -4.06
C ILE A 143 -9.26 -17.74 -2.58
N HIS A 144 -9.93 -18.73 -2.00
CA HIS A 144 -9.73 -19.23 -0.65
C HIS A 144 -9.50 -20.72 -0.70
N GLN A 145 -8.41 -21.21 -0.11
CA GLN A 145 -8.24 -22.65 0.04
C GLN A 145 -9.11 -23.14 1.21
N THR A 146 -9.96 -24.15 0.97
CA THR A 146 -10.82 -24.71 2.01
C THR A 146 -10.00 -25.29 3.16
N GLU A 147 -10.58 -25.37 4.37
CA GLU A 147 -9.88 -25.88 5.57
C GLU A 147 -9.35 -27.30 5.38
N ASP A 148 -10.10 -28.14 4.68
CA ASP A 148 -9.73 -29.50 4.34
C ASP A 148 -8.68 -29.58 3.20
N LYS A 149 -8.33 -28.45 2.58
CA LYS A 149 -7.38 -28.33 1.45
C LYS A 149 -7.73 -29.19 0.24
N HIS A 150 -8.99 -29.59 0.10
CA HIS A 150 -9.45 -30.38 -1.04
C HIS A 150 -9.81 -29.50 -2.23
N PHE A 151 -10.23 -28.26 -1.99
CA PHE A 151 -10.76 -27.38 -3.02
C PHE A 151 -10.23 -25.95 -2.89
N LEU A 152 -10.27 -25.23 -4.00
CA LEU A 152 -10.10 -23.78 -4.03
C LEU A 152 -11.45 -23.12 -4.27
N LYS A 153 -11.98 -22.44 -3.25
CA LYS A 153 -13.22 -21.69 -3.37
C LYS A 153 -12.97 -20.34 -4.02
N VAL A 154 -13.79 -19.98 -4.99
CA VAL A 154 -13.83 -18.63 -5.56
C VAL A 154 -14.53 -17.70 -4.57
N GLU A 155 -13.80 -16.77 -3.98
CA GLU A 155 -14.36 -15.75 -3.08
C GLU A 155 -15.09 -14.68 -3.89
N SER A 156 -14.41 -14.12 -4.89
CA SER A 156 -14.96 -13.12 -5.79
C SER A 156 -14.16 -13.07 -7.08
N LEU A 157 -14.72 -12.41 -8.09
CA LEU A 157 -14.00 -12.08 -9.31
C LEU A 157 -13.39 -10.69 -9.18
N VAL A 158 -12.27 -10.48 -9.88
CA VAL A 158 -11.63 -9.18 -9.99
C VAL A 158 -12.36 -8.39 -11.09
N PRO A 159 -12.74 -7.12 -10.84
CA PRO A 159 -13.37 -6.30 -11.87
C PRO A 159 -12.51 -6.18 -13.13
N LEU A 160 -13.13 -6.13 -14.31
CA LEU A 160 -12.48 -5.96 -15.62
C LEU A 160 -11.42 -7.04 -15.92
N SER A 161 -11.63 -8.25 -15.40
CA SER A 161 -10.71 -9.37 -15.58
C SER A 161 -11.25 -10.44 -16.52
N ALA A 162 -10.37 -11.34 -16.97
CA ALA A 162 -10.76 -12.48 -17.81
C ALA A 162 -11.83 -13.36 -17.17
N ALA A 163 -11.73 -13.61 -15.86
CA ALA A 163 -12.72 -14.39 -15.14
C ALA A 163 -14.09 -13.70 -15.12
N GLU A 164 -14.13 -12.39 -14.84
CA GLU A 164 -15.39 -11.62 -14.80
C GLU A 164 -16.02 -11.52 -16.20
N GLU A 165 -15.24 -11.14 -17.21
CA GLU A 165 -15.71 -10.99 -18.59
C GLU A 165 -16.21 -12.31 -19.19
N SER A 166 -15.67 -13.45 -18.76
CA SER A 166 -16.14 -14.75 -19.24
C SER A 166 -17.60 -15.02 -18.87
N GLY A 167 -18.06 -14.51 -17.73
CA GLY A 167 -19.37 -14.85 -17.15
C GLY A 167 -19.55 -16.33 -16.79
N LEU A 168 -18.49 -17.15 -16.86
CA LEU A 168 -18.54 -18.60 -16.63
C LEU A 168 -18.25 -19.00 -15.17
N LEU A 169 -17.75 -18.06 -14.38
CA LEU A 169 -17.43 -18.23 -12.96
C LEU A 169 -18.33 -17.34 -12.11
N GLN A 170 -18.53 -17.77 -10.87
CA GLN A 170 -19.25 -17.00 -9.86
C GLN A 170 -18.63 -17.21 -8.47
N SER A 171 -18.95 -16.30 -7.55
CA SER A 171 -18.60 -16.47 -6.13
C SER A 171 -19.22 -17.76 -5.60
N GLY A 172 -18.42 -18.52 -4.85
CA GLY A 172 -18.82 -19.80 -4.26
C GLY A 172 -18.47 -21.03 -5.11
N ASP A 173 -18.10 -20.88 -6.38
CA ASP A 173 -17.62 -22.01 -7.19
C ASP A 173 -16.37 -22.66 -6.54
N LEU A 174 -16.27 -23.98 -6.62
CA LEU A 174 -15.14 -24.76 -6.11
C LEU A 174 -14.29 -25.26 -7.28
N ILE A 175 -13.05 -24.78 -7.36
CA ILE A 175 -12.05 -25.27 -8.32
C ILE A 175 -11.48 -26.57 -7.77
N VAL A 176 -11.65 -27.66 -8.53
CA VAL A 176 -11.24 -29.02 -8.14
C VAL A 176 -9.97 -29.47 -8.85
N ALA A 177 -9.70 -28.95 -10.06
CA ALA A 177 -8.49 -29.24 -10.82
C ALA A 177 -8.09 -28.05 -11.71
N ILE A 178 -6.80 -27.92 -11.99
CA ILE A 178 -6.20 -26.85 -12.80
C ILE A 178 -5.32 -27.49 -13.87
N GLY A 179 -5.49 -27.06 -15.12
CA GLY A 179 -4.63 -27.46 -16.23
C GLY A 179 -4.04 -26.23 -16.92
N ASP A 180 -2.78 -26.34 -17.33
CA ASP A 180 -2.11 -25.28 -18.07
C ASP A 180 -2.45 -25.34 -19.56
N GLY A 181 -2.64 -24.19 -20.20
CA GLY A 181 -3.12 -24.10 -21.57
C GLY A 181 -4.61 -24.43 -21.74
N LYS A 182 -5.06 -24.50 -23.00
CA LYS A 182 -6.46 -24.84 -23.35
C LYS A 182 -6.77 -26.32 -23.19
N ASN A 183 -5.76 -27.18 -23.40
CA ASN A 183 -5.89 -28.64 -23.47
C ASN A 183 -4.88 -29.38 -22.59
N GLY A 184 -4.18 -28.69 -21.68
CA GLY A 184 -3.18 -29.36 -20.84
C GLY A 184 -3.79 -30.30 -19.81
N GLU A 185 -2.91 -31.12 -19.23
CA GLU A 185 -3.27 -32.12 -18.24
C GLU A 185 -3.90 -31.46 -17.00
N MET A 186 -5.01 -32.03 -16.52
CA MET A 186 -5.71 -31.52 -15.35
C MET A 186 -5.06 -32.07 -14.09
N THR A 187 -4.49 -31.17 -13.30
CA THR A 187 -3.88 -31.52 -12.01
C THR A 187 -4.89 -31.25 -10.90
N PRO A 188 -5.22 -32.24 -10.04
CA PRO A 188 -6.13 -32.04 -8.92
C PRO A 188 -5.60 -31.00 -7.93
N THR A 189 -6.50 -30.20 -7.37
CA THR A 189 -6.16 -29.20 -6.34
C THR A 189 -5.91 -29.83 -4.96
N ALA A 190 -6.50 -30.99 -4.70
CA ALA A 190 -6.39 -31.70 -3.44
C ALA A 190 -4.94 -32.09 -3.13
N GLY A 191 -4.50 -31.79 -1.91
CA GLY A 191 -3.15 -32.12 -1.43
C GLY A 191 -2.04 -31.15 -1.89
N GLN A 192 -2.37 -30.14 -2.70
CA GLN A 192 -1.42 -29.11 -3.11
C GLN A 192 -1.39 -27.93 -2.14
N THR A 193 -0.23 -27.27 -2.09
CA THR A 193 -0.07 -26.01 -1.35
C THR A 193 -0.69 -24.85 -2.12
N LEU A 194 -1.17 -23.81 -1.42
CA LEU A 194 -1.66 -22.58 -2.05
C LEU A 194 -0.65 -21.99 -3.05
N HIS A 195 0.65 -22.07 -2.74
CA HIS A 195 1.71 -21.57 -3.61
C HIS A 195 1.76 -22.32 -4.96
N GLN A 196 1.69 -23.66 -4.94
CA GLN A 196 1.67 -24.49 -6.16
C GLN A 196 0.42 -24.22 -7.01
N LEU A 197 -0.72 -24.00 -6.34
CA LEU A 197 -1.97 -23.71 -7.01
C LEU A 197 -1.94 -22.34 -7.70
N VAL A 198 -1.44 -21.32 -6.99
CA VAL A 198 -1.24 -19.98 -7.56
C VAL A 198 -0.25 -20.03 -8.73
N ALA A 199 0.79 -20.85 -8.63
CA ALA A 199 1.76 -21.02 -9.71
C ALA A 199 1.12 -21.59 -10.99
N GLN A 200 0.21 -22.55 -10.86
CA GLN A 200 -0.53 -23.10 -12.01
C GLN A 200 -1.54 -22.11 -12.60
N MET A 201 -2.12 -21.24 -11.78
CA MET A 201 -3.05 -20.21 -12.25
C MET A 201 -2.32 -19.06 -12.96
N ARG A 202 -1.07 -18.78 -12.58
CA ARG A 202 -0.22 -17.76 -13.22
C ARG A 202 0.53 -18.31 -14.42
N GLY A 203 1.11 -17.42 -15.21
CA GLY A 203 1.81 -17.76 -16.44
C GLY A 203 2.02 -16.54 -17.33
N GLU A 204 2.59 -16.74 -18.52
CA GLU A 204 2.81 -15.65 -19.46
C GLU A 204 1.46 -15.04 -19.92
N PRO A 205 1.32 -13.70 -19.97
CA PRO A 205 0.15 -13.06 -20.54
C PRO A 205 -0.16 -13.54 -21.98
N GLY A 206 -1.44 -13.72 -22.30
CA GLY A 206 -1.91 -14.28 -23.58
C GLY A 206 -1.95 -15.81 -23.62
N THR A 207 -1.42 -16.49 -22.60
CA THR A 207 -1.63 -17.95 -22.42
C THR A 207 -2.98 -18.22 -21.75
N PHE A 208 -3.36 -19.50 -21.63
CA PHE A 208 -4.66 -19.89 -21.09
C PHE A 208 -4.47 -20.85 -19.92
N ALA A 209 -5.41 -20.85 -18.97
CA ALA A 209 -5.55 -21.87 -17.95
C ALA A 209 -6.95 -22.49 -18.03
N ARG A 210 -7.04 -23.80 -17.85
CA ARG A 210 -8.30 -24.52 -17.74
C ARG A 210 -8.57 -24.86 -16.28
N LEU A 211 -9.73 -24.48 -15.79
CA LEU A 211 -10.19 -24.74 -14.43
C LEU A 211 -11.37 -25.71 -14.49
N SER A 212 -11.27 -26.85 -13.79
CA SER A 212 -12.44 -27.69 -13.55
C SER A 212 -13.12 -27.22 -12.27
N ILE A 213 -14.40 -26.86 -12.37
CA ILE A 213 -15.15 -26.25 -11.28
C ILE A 213 -16.42 -27.03 -10.96
N MET A 214 -16.82 -26.98 -9.69
CA MET A 214 -18.13 -27.40 -9.20
C MET A 214 -18.89 -26.17 -8.72
N SER A 215 -20.07 -25.92 -9.29
CA SER A 215 -20.91 -24.80 -8.87
C SER A 215 -21.75 -25.17 -7.64
N PRO A 216 -22.03 -24.21 -6.75
CA PRO A 216 -22.86 -24.44 -5.57
C PRO A 216 -24.21 -25.07 -5.95
N GLY A 217 -24.58 -26.17 -5.30
CA GLY A 217 -25.87 -26.83 -5.52
C GLY A 217 -26.01 -27.61 -6.84
N THR A 218 -24.96 -27.71 -7.66
CA THR A 218 -24.97 -28.53 -8.88
C THR A 218 -24.16 -29.81 -8.67
N ALA A 219 -24.70 -30.94 -9.10
CA ALA A 219 -23.94 -32.20 -9.14
C ALA A 219 -23.12 -32.27 -10.43
N GLY A 220 -21.79 -32.38 -10.30
CA GLY A 220 -20.86 -32.54 -11.42
C GLY A 220 -19.85 -31.41 -11.56
N THR A 221 -18.84 -31.65 -12.40
CA THR A 221 -17.79 -30.69 -12.74
C THR A 221 -17.99 -30.16 -14.15
N ARG A 222 -17.60 -28.91 -14.39
CA ARG A 222 -17.47 -28.34 -15.73
C ARG A 222 -16.14 -27.63 -15.90
N ASP A 223 -15.63 -27.58 -17.12
CA ASP A 223 -14.36 -26.92 -17.41
C ASP A 223 -14.60 -25.49 -17.91
N VAL A 224 -13.80 -24.55 -17.40
CA VAL A 224 -13.76 -23.15 -17.80
C VAL A 224 -12.34 -22.83 -18.27
N VAL A 225 -12.21 -22.29 -19.47
CA VAL A 225 -10.92 -21.85 -20.01
C VAL A 225 -10.85 -20.34 -19.91
N LEU A 226 -9.79 -19.85 -19.27
CA LEU A 226 -9.55 -18.43 -19.06
C LEU A 226 -8.21 -18.03 -19.65
N GLU A 227 -8.14 -16.82 -20.19
CA GLU A 227 -6.89 -16.21 -20.63
C GLU A 227 -6.18 -15.57 -19.44
N ARG A 228 -4.86 -15.73 -19.37
CA ARG A 228 -4.00 -15.01 -18.44
C ARG A 228 -3.70 -13.63 -19.03
N ARG A 229 -4.02 -12.56 -18.31
CA ARG A 229 -3.78 -11.19 -18.77
C ARG A 229 -2.91 -10.42 -17.79
N GLU A 230 -2.17 -9.46 -18.31
CA GLU A 230 -1.59 -8.43 -17.46
C GLU A 230 -2.67 -7.59 -16.81
N GLN A 231 -2.37 -7.09 -15.62
CA GLN A 231 -3.27 -6.22 -14.90
C GLN A 231 -3.22 -4.81 -15.49
N THR A 232 -4.34 -4.31 -15.98
CA THR A 232 -4.42 -2.97 -16.57
C THR A 232 -4.49 -1.89 -15.48
N SER A 233 -4.18 -0.64 -15.84
CA SER A 233 -4.34 0.51 -14.94
C SER A 233 -5.81 0.74 -14.56
N GLU A 234 -6.73 0.46 -15.48
CA GLU A 234 -8.17 0.54 -15.24
C GLU A 234 -8.64 -0.52 -14.25
N GLN A 235 -8.17 -1.77 -14.42
CA GLN A 235 -8.42 -2.85 -13.49
C GLN A 235 -7.86 -2.54 -12.09
N LEU A 236 -6.66 -1.96 -12.01
CA LEU A 236 -6.08 -1.46 -10.76
C LEU A 236 -6.96 -0.41 -10.09
N ALA A 237 -7.47 0.56 -10.86
CA ALA A 237 -8.37 1.58 -10.35
C ALA A 237 -9.69 0.96 -9.84
N ALA A 238 -10.25 -0.01 -10.55
CA ALA A 238 -11.45 -0.72 -10.15
C ALA A 238 -11.25 -1.57 -8.87
N ILE A 239 -10.11 -2.26 -8.74
CA ILE A 239 -9.73 -2.97 -7.52
C ILE A 239 -9.62 -2.00 -6.33
N GLN A 240 -8.98 -0.86 -6.56
CA GLN A 240 -8.83 0.16 -5.54
C GLN A 240 -10.20 0.71 -5.13
N GLN A 241 -11.08 1.00 -6.09
CA GLN A 241 -12.43 1.48 -5.80
C GLN A 241 -13.23 0.44 -5.01
N GLN A 242 -13.20 -0.84 -5.41
CA GLN A 242 -13.86 -1.92 -4.68
C GLN A 242 -13.35 -2.03 -3.23
N LYS A 243 -12.05 -1.83 -3.02
CA LYS A 243 -11.44 -1.81 -1.68
C LYS A 243 -11.95 -0.63 -0.86
N ILE A 244 -12.06 0.55 -1.46
CA ILE A 244 -12.61 1.75 -0.82
C ILE A 244 -14.08 1.54 -0.46
N ASP A 245 -14.88 1.00 -1.36
CA ASP A 245 -16.30 0.73 -1.12
C ASP A 245 -16.50 -0.28 0.03
N GLY A 246 -15.59 -1.24 0.17
CA GLY A 246 -15.56 -2.19 1.29
C GLY A 246 -15.22 -1.59 2.66
N LEU A 247 -14.69 -0.36 2.72
CA LEU A 247 -14.46 0.35 3.98
C LEU A 247 -15.76 0.83 4.62
N ALA A 248 -16.77 1.13 3.79
CA ALA A 248 -18.04 1.70 4.22
C ALA A 248 -19.04 0.59 4.58
N LEU A 249 -19.45 0.51 5.85
CA LEU A 249 -20.54 -0.35 6.28
C LEU A 249 -21.86 0.30 5.87
N LYS A 250 -22.69 -0.40 5.09
CA LYS A 250 -24.02 0.06 4.64
C LYS A 250 -25.08 -0.08 5.74
N ASN A 251 -24.75 0.41 6.92
CA ASN A 251 -25.60 0.50 8.10
C ASN A 251 -25.01 1.53 9.07
N ASN A 252 -25.59 1.67 10.25
CA ASN A 252 -25.17 2.61 11.28
C ASN A 252 -24.53 1.93 12.52
N SER A 253 -24.06 0.70 12.36
CA SER A 253 -23.50 -0.11 13.47
C SER A 253 -22.04 0.20 13.80
N GLY A 254 -21.30 0.81 12.86
CA GLY A 254 -19.90 1.19 13.05
C GLY A 254 -19.70 2.28 14.10
N GLN A 255 -18.45 2.42 14.54
CA GLN A 255 -18.04 3.40 15.55
C GLN A 255 -18.11 4.85 15.04
N PHE A 256 -17.84 5.05 13.75
CA PHE A 256 -17.80 6.37 13.12
C PHE A 256 -18.90 6.46 12.07
N LEU A 257 -19.82 7.42 12.23
CA LEU A 257 -20.94 7.61 11.32
C LEU A 257 -20.55 8.57 10.21
N SER A 258 -20.90 8.22 8.97
CA SER A 258 -20.55 9.00 7.79
C SER A 258 -21.20 10.39 7.83
N PRO A 259 -20.46 11.45 7.46
CA PRO A 259 -21.03 12.78 7.27
C PRO A 259 -21.76 12.94 5.93
N TYR A 260 -21.77 11.89 5.09
CA TYR A 260 -22.56 11.78 3.87
C TYR A 260 -23.43 10.53 3.91
N THR A 261 -24.62 10.62 3.35
CA THR A 261 -25.53 9.49 3.14
C THR A 261 -25.14 8.67 1.91
N SER A 262 -25.73 7.48 1.75
CA SER A 262 -25.42 6.56 0.64
C SER A 262 -25.77 7.09 -0.75
N ASP A 263 -26.68 8.04 -0.85
CA ASP A 263 -27.02 8.79 -2.06
C ASP A 263 -26.05 9.97 -2.34
N GLY A 264 -25.08 10.18 -1.45
CA GLY A 264 -24.08 11.24 -1.57
C GLY A 264 -24.55 12.61 -1.09
N VAL A 265 -25.69 12.71 -0.41
CA VAL A 265 -26.12 13.96 0.24
C VAL A 265 -25.42 14.12 1.59
N THR A 266 -25.29 15.35 2.07
CA THR A 266 -24.74 15.61 3.41
C THR A 266 -25.72 15.12 4.48
N ALA A 267 -25.23 14.39 5.48
CA ALA A 267 -26.07 13.85 6.54
C ALA A 267 -26.70 14.98 7.38
N GLU A 268 -27.93 14.75 7.84
CA GLU A 268 -28.71 15.78 8.56
C GLU A 268 -28.03 16.27 9.84
N TRP A 269 -27.35 15.38 10.59
CA TRP A 269 -26.60 15.77 11.78
C TRP A 269 -25.44 16.74 11.46
N VAL A 270 -24.86 16.64 10.26
CA VAL A 270 -23.83 17.57 9.79
C VAL A 270 -24.46 18.91 9.45
N ASN A 271 -25.57 18.92 8.69
CA ASN A 271 -26.31 20.14 8.35
C ASN A 271 -26.70 20.92 9.62
N LYS A 272 -27.18 20.22 10.64
CA LYS A 272 -27.52 20.80 11.94
C LYS A 272 -26.29 21.38 12.66
N THR A 273 -25.17 20.67 12.64
CA THR A 273 -23.91 21.12 13.23
C THR A 273 -23.38 22.39 12.55
N ILE A 274 -23.47 22.46 11.22
CA ILE A 274 -23.11 23.64 10.43
C ILE A 274 -24.02 24.81 10.80
N ASN A 275 -25.35 24.62 10.76
CA ASN A 275 -26.34 25.66 11.06
C ASN A 275 -26.21 26.22 12.49
N VAL A 276 -26.02 25.36 13.49
CA VAL A 276 -25.84 25.80 14.88
C VAL A 276 -24.47 26.45 15.09
N SER A 277 -23.42 26.01 14.39
CA SER A 277 -22.12 26.68 14.44
C SER A 277 -22.21 28.10 13.88
N MET A 278 -22.99 28.32 12.83
CA MET A 278 -23.28 29.65 12.28
C MET A 278 -24.17 30.48 13.21
N GLY A 279 -25.19 29.87 13.84
CA GLY A 279 -26.08 30.55 14.79
C GLY A 279 -25.42 30.92 16.13
N LYS A 280 -24.41 30.16 16.58
CA LYS A 280 -23.61 30.50 17.77
C LYS A 280 -22.54 31.58 17.50
N ALA A 281 -22.16 31.80 16.23
CA ALA A 281 -21.32 32.94 15.84
C ALA A 281 -22.09 34.27 15.88
N THR A 282 -23.43 34.25 15.87
CA THR A 282 -24.29 35.44 15.92
C THR A 282 -24.37 36.10 17.30
N GLY A 283 -23.81 35.49 18.36
CA GLY A 283 -23.87 36.00 19.74
C GLY A 283 -22.65 36.80 20.22
N SER A 284 -21.57 36.90 19.44
CA SER A 284 -20.38 37.68 19.80
C SER A 284 -20.28 38.91 18.90
N ALA A 285 -20.99 39.97 19.34
CA ALA A 285 -20.82 41.38 18.99
C ALA A 285 -20.44 41.77 17.55
N VAL A 286 -21.46 42.33 16.86
CA VAL A 286 -21.35 43.43 15.86
C VAL A 286 -20.68 43.12 14.52
N GLY A 287 -21.47 43.23 13.44
CA GLY A 287 -20.97 43.49 12.09
C GLY A 287 -20.97 42.27 11.18
N GLY A 288 -21.61 42.40 10.02
CA GLY A 288 -22.01 41.29 9.16
C GLY A 288 -20.88 40.47 8.56
N VAL A 289 -21.21 39.21 8.24
CA VAL A 289 -20.52 38.41 7.23
C VAL A 289 -21.55 37.83 6.25
N ALA A 290 -22.35 38.73 5.67
CA ALA A 290 -22.74 38.55 4.29
C ALA A 290 -21.50 38.91 3.45
N GLY A 291 -20.70 37.90 3.07
CA GLY A 291 -19.59 38.06 2.13
C GLY A 291 -18.18 37.90 2.73
N ALA A 292 -17.63 36.69 2.61
CA ALA A 292 -16.19 36.46 2.49
C ALA A 292 -15.86 35.40 1.42
N TYR A 293 -16.78 35.15 0.48
CA TYR A 293 -16.56 34.36 -0.72
C TYR A 293 -16.25 35.29 -1.90
N ALA A 294 -15.07 35.90 -1.89
CA ALA A 294 -14.44 36.46 -3.09
C ALA A 294 -13.01 36.92 -2.77
N ALA A 295 -12.04 36.01 -2.81
CA ALA A 295 -10.64 36.39 -3.08
C ALA A 295 -9.86 35.19 -3.65
N ASN A 296 -10.07 35.00 -4.95
CA ASN A 296 -9.12 34.51 -5.96
C ASN A 296 -8.66 33.05 -5.96
N LYS A 297 -9.22 32.34 -6.94
CA LYS A 297 -8.53 31.39 -7.82
C LYS A 297 -7.01 31.65 -7.90
N VAL A 298 -6.23 30.70 -7.40
CA VAL A 298 -5.05 30.16 -8.08
C VAL A 298 -5.17 28.65 -8.00
N LEU A 299 -5.81 28.10 -9.04
CA LEU A 299 -5.83 26.68 -9.35
C LEU A 299 -4.75 26.47 -10.41
N GLU A 300 -3.70 25.70 -10.09
CA GLU A 300 -3.13 24.70 -11.02
C GLU A 300 -2.09 23.80 -10.32
N ASN A 301 -2.43 22.50 -10.28
CA ASN A 301 -1.58 21.32 -10.07
C ASN A 301 -0.88 21.05 -8.72
N VAL A 302 -1.64 21.03 -7.61
CA VAL A 302 -1.66 19.91 -6.63
C VAL A 302 -2.84 20.14 -5.66
N PRO A 303 -3.77 19.19 -5.43
CA PRO A 303 -5.05 19.48 -4.76
C PRO A 303 -4.97 19.79 -3.25
N PHE A 304 -3.78 19.69 -2.63
CA PHE A 304 -3.58 19.91 -1.18
C PHE A 304 -2.46 20.91 -0.82
N GLY A 305 -1.85 21.57 -1.81
CA GLY A 305 -0.65 22.41 -1.59
C GLY A 305 -0.90 23.87 -1.19
N GLY A 306 -2.11 24.41 -1.36
CA GLY A 306 -2.36 25.86 -1.24
C GLY A 306 -2.97 26.35 0.08
N MET A 307 -3.36 25.46 1.00
CA MET A 307 -4.15 25.82 2.19
C MET A 307 -3.42 25.63 3.53
N LEU A 308 -2.12 25.28 3.51
CA LEU A 308 -1.30 25.14 4.73
C LEU A 308 -0.63 26.45 5.19
N GLY A 309 -0.78 27.55 4.44
CA GLY A 309 -0.15 28.84 4.78
C GLY A 309 -1.05 29.90 5.42
N GLY A 310 -2.37 29.72 5.45
CA GLY A 310 -3.31 30.81 5.79
C GLY A 310 -4.05 30.69 7.12
N PHE A 311 -3.91 29.58 7.87
CA PHE A 311 -4.72 29.33 9.07
C PHE A 311 -3.90 28.94 10.32
N LEU A 312 -2.58 29.12 10.29
CA LEU A 312 -1.66 28.79 11.39
C LEU A 312 -1.14 30.05 12.11
N GLY A 313 -1.99 31.07 12.26
CA GLY A 313 -1.58 32.42 12.66
C GLY A 313 -2.40 33.14 13.72
N SER A 314 -3.42 32.54 14.34
CA SER A 314 -4.13 33.15 15.48
C SER A 314 -4.13 32.24 16.70
N LYS A 315 -3.10 32.41 17.54
CA LYS A 315 -3.19 32.14 18.98
C LYS A 315 -4.35 32.98 19.54
N ALA A 316 -5.56 32.43 19.56
CA ALA A 316 -6.69 32.77 20.44
C ALA A 316 -7.99 32.25 19.82
N GLY A 317 -8.29 30.97 20.02
CA GLY A 317 -9.59 30.40 19.71
C GLY A 317 -9.92 29.37 20.77
N LYS A 318 -10.84 29.71 21.68
CA LYS A 318 -11.26 28.87 22.80
C LYS A 318 -11.50 27.42 22.34
N ALA A 319 -10.93 26.47 23.07
CA ALA A 319 -11.37 25.09 23.07
C ALA A 319 -12.83 25.05 23.54
N VAL A 320 -13.77 25.25 22.61
CA VAL A 320 -15.20 25.00 22.81
C VAL A 320 -15.40 23.55 22.41
N GLY A 321 -15.34 22.70 23.44
CA GLY A 321 -15.15 21.25 23.35
C GLY A 321 -16.31 20.49 22.71
N GLY A 322 -15.98 19.28 22.23
CA GLY A 322 -16.86 18.39 21.45
C GLY A 322 -18.26 18.16 22.04
N ASN A 323 -18.48 18.34 23.34
CA ASN A 323 -19.80 18.22 23.97
C ASN A 323 -20.82 19.23 23.42
N THR A 324 -20.41 20.46 23.10
CA THR A 324 -21.30 21.48 22.54
C THR A 324 -21.62 21.23 21.06
N ALA A 325 -20.70 20.62 20.33
CA ALA A 325 -20.92 20.21 18.94
C ALA A 325 -21.82 18.97 18.88
N LEU A 326 -21.65 18.03 19.80
CA LEU A 326 -22.50 16.85 19.94
C LEU A 326 -23.94 17.22 20.31
N GLU A 327 -24.16 18.19 21.20
CA GLU A 327 -25.50 18.72 21.45
C GLU A 327 -26.07 19.42 20.21
N ALA A 328 -25.22 20.17 19.49
CA ALA A 328 -25.61 20.87 18.28
C ALA A 328 -26.03 19.92 17.15
N SER A 329 -25.37 18.76 17.03
CA SER A 329 -25.73 17.72 16.06
C SER A 329 -27.02 16.98 16.42
N GLY A 330 -27.55 17.16 17.65
CA GLY A 330 -28.73 16.45 18.15
C GLY A 330 -28.42 15.23 19.03
N GLY A 331 -27.15 15.01 19.39
CA GLY A 331 -26.71 13.88 20.21
C GLY A 331 -26.42 12.62 19.39
N TRP A 332 -25.82 11.63 20.05
CA TRP A 332 -25.40 10.37 19.40
C TRP A 332 -26.56 9.57 18.82
N ASP A 333 -27.73 9.58 19.47
CA ASP A 333 -28.91 8.88 18.98
C ASP A 333 -29.37 9.45 17.64
N PHE A 334 -29.41 10.78 17.52
CA PHE A 334 -29.77 11.45 16.27
C PHE A 334 -28.71 11.27 15.20
N ILE A 335 -27.42 11.38 15.54
CA ILE A 335 -26.32 11.10 14.59
C ILE A 335 -26.48 9.68 14.01
N ARG A 336 -26.72 8.68 14.86
CA ARG A 336 -26.86 7.29 14.43
C ARG A 336 -28.14 7.04 13.63
N SER A 337 -29.26 7.67 14.00
CA SER A 337 -30.53 7.50 13.26
C SER A 337 -30.56 8.25 11.91
N SER A 338 -29.73 9.28 11.75
CA SER A 338 -29.65 10.09 10.52
C SER A 338 -28.50 9.73 9.59
N SER A 339 -27.76 8.66 9.90
CA SER A 339 -26.70 8.10 9.07
C SER A 339 -27.06 6.68 8.63
N ASP A 340 -26.82 6.38 7.36
CA ASP A 340 -27.01 5.06 6.74
C ASP A 340 -25.68 4.37 6.39
N ILE A 341 -24.55 5.07 6.59
CA ILE A 341 -23.20 4.58 6.41
C ILE A 341 -22.40 4.78 7.71
N SER A 342 -21.60 3.78 8.06
CA SER A 342 -20.68 3.83 9.20
C SER A 342 -19.36 3.11 8.92
N PHE A 343 -18.39 3.30 9.80
CA PHE A 343 -17.03 2.78 9.66
C PHE A 343 -16.54 2.21 10.99
N ASN A 344 -15.69 1.19 10.91
CA ASN A 344 -15.06 0.58 12.09
C ASN A 344 -13.91 1.44 12.64
N SER A 345 -13.25 2.24 11.80
CA SER A 345 -12.18 3.14 12.22
C SER A 345 -12.29 4.53 11.58
N MET A 346 -11.74 5.53 12.25
CA MET A 346 -11.61 6.89 11.73
C MET A 346 -10.76 6.92 10.45
N SER A 347 -9.75 6.06 10.36
CA SER A 347 -8.86 5.98 9.20
C SER A 347 -9.62 5.50 7.96
N ASP A 348 -10.49 4.50 8.11
CA ASP A 348 -11.30 3.97 7.02
C ASP A 348 -12.29 5.02 6.52
N MET A 349 -12.95 5.72 7.46
CA MET A 349 -13.83 6.84 7.16
C MET A 349 -13.08 7.95 6.41
N ALA A 350 -11.91 8.35 6.91
CA ALA A 350 -11.11 9.41 6.32
C ALA A 350 -10.65 9.07 4.90
N GLN A 351 -10.19 7.84 4.68
CA GLN A 351 -9.79 7.36 3.36
C GLN A 351 -10.97 7.33 2.39
N TRP A 352 -12.11 6.77 2.83
CA TRP A 352 -13.32 6.73 2.02
C TRP A 352 -13.83 8.13 1.64
N LEU A 353 -13.83 9.08 2.59
CA LEU A 353 -14.23 10.46 2.35
C LEU A 353 -13.30 11.18 1.37
N ALA A 354 -11.98 11.02 1.56
CA ALA A 354 -10.97 11.61 0.68
C ALA A 354 -11.07 11.10 -0.76
N THR A 355 -11.38 9.82 -0.96
CA THR A 355 -11.51 9.25 -2.30
C THR A 355 -12.87 9.53 -2.94
N THR A 356 -13.96 9.40 -2.18
CA THR A 356 -15.33 9.38 -2.76
C THR A 356 -15.96 10.78 -2.85
N HIS A 357 -15.58 11.71 -1.97
CA HIS A 357 -16.30 12.98 -1.81
C HIS A 357 -15.43 14.23 -1.87
N SER A 358 -14.11 14.11 -2.01
CA SER A 358 -13.18 15.25 -2.03
C SER A 358 -13.43 16.28 -3.13
N THR A 359 -14.09 15.87 -4.23
CA THR A 359 -14.43 16.75 -5.35
C THR A 359 -15.71 17.56 -5.14
N LYS A 360 -16.49 17.28 -4.08
CA LYS A 360 -17.73 18.01 -3.78
C LYS A 360 -17.40 19.43 -3.28
N SER A 361 -18.17 20.41 -3.75
CA SER A 361 -17.98 21.82 -3.38
C SER A 361 -18.12 22.09 -1.87
N ASN A 362 -18.96 21.32 -1.18
CA ASN A 362 -19.19 21.44 0.26
C ASN A 362 -18.26 20.56 1.12
N PHE A 363 -17.33 19.83 0.52
CA PHE A 363 -16.52 18.82 1.22
C PHE A 363 -15.77 19.40 2.42
N VAL A 364 -15.11 20.54 2.24
CA VAL A 364 -14.32 21.18 3.31
C VAL A 364 -15.19 21.53 4.52
N ASP A 365 -16.40 22.06 4.30
CA ASP A 365 -17.29 22.46 5.38
C ASP A 365 -17.89 21.26 6.10
N VAL A 366 -18.21 20.21 5.34
CA VAL A 366 -18.68 18.93 5.88
C VAL A 366 -17.62 18.28 6.76
N ILE A 367 -16.36 18.21 6.31
CA ILE A 367 -15.25 17.64 7.10
C ILE A 367 -14.98 18.48 8.35
N LYS A 368 -14.99 19.82 8.25
CA LYS A 368 -14.82 20.70 9.42
C LYS A 368 -15.93 20.52 10.45
N ALA A 369 -17.17 20.34 10.02
CA ALA A 369 -18.29 20.10 10.93
C ALA A 369 -18.19 18.71 11.58
N ALA A 370 -17.85 17.69 10.81
CA ALA A 370 -17.66 16.32 11.29
C ALA A 370 -16.46 16.22 12.26
N ASP A 371 -15.38 16.95 12.04
CA ASP A 371 -14.20 16.98 12.93
C ASP A 371 -14.54 17.48 14.34
N LYS A 372 -15.58 18.30 14.50
CA LYS A 372 -16.04 18.72 15.83
C LYS A 372 -16.65 17.58 16.65
N ILE A 373 -17.22 16.58 15.97
CA ILE A 373 -17.77 15.36 16.58
C ILE A 373 -16.69 14.28 16.68
N TYR A 374 -15.81 14.23 15.69
CA TYR A 374 -14.75 13.26 15.52
C TYR A 374 -13.38 13.96 15.44
N PRO A 375 -12.82 14.44 16.57
CA PRO A 375 -11.59 15.21 16.56
C PRO A 375 -10.44 14.47 15.87
N GLY A 376 -9.78 15.15 14.93
CA GLY A 376 -8.67 14.60 14.16
C GLY A 376 -9.07 14.03 12.80
N LEU A 377 -10.37 13.97 12.49
CA LEU A 377 -10.87 13.57 11.18
C LEU A 377 -10.33 14.45 10.06
N GLN A 378 -10.28 15.77 10.26
CA GLN A 378 -9.76 16.68 9.23
C GLN A 378 -8.30 16.37 8.89
N THR A 379 -7.48 16.09 9.90
CA THR A 379 -6.08 15.68 9.71
C THR A 379 -5.98 14.32 9.05
N ALA A 380 -6.80 13.35 9.46
CA ALA A 380 -6.84 12.02 8.86
C ALA A 380 -7.18 12.10 7.35
N VAL A 381 -8.21 12.87 6.98
CA VAL A 381 -8.63 13.07 5.58
C VAL A 381 -7.51 13.71 4.76
N ALA A 382 -6.85 14.74 5.30
CA ALA A 382 -5.74 15.40 4.63
C ALA A 382 -4.53 14.47 4.40
N ASN A 383 -4.31 13.50 5.30
CA ASN A 383 -3.26 12.49 5.17
C ASN A 383 -3.65 11.37 4.20
N SER A 384 -4.94 11.02 4.10
CA SER A 384 -5.43 9.98 3.19
C SER A 384 -5.54 10.42 1.73
N ALA A 385 -5.44 11.72 1.45
CA ALA A 385 -5.52 12.28 0.12
C ALA A 385 -4.14 12.50 -0.55
N ARG A 386 -3.06 12.07 0.12
CA ARG A 386 -1.70 11.95 -0.43
C ARG A 386 -1.48 10.52 -0.88
#